data_AF-A0ABD0N877-F1
#
_entry.id   AF-A0ABD0N877-F1
#
_cell.length_a   1.000
_cell.length_b   1.000
_cell.length_c   1.000
_cell.angle_alpha   90.00
_cell.angle_beta   90.00
_cell.angle_gamma   90.00
#
_symmetry.space_group_name_H-M   'P 1'
#
loop_
_entity.id
_entity.type
_entity.pdbx_description
1 polymer ?
#
loop_
_entity_poly.entity_id
_entity_poly.type
_entity_poly.pdbx_seq_one_letter_code
_entity_poly.pdbx_strand_id
1 'polypeptide(L)' 'MIMRTVRNQPRTTREDLVNDLKAAGTIVTKKTIGNTLCCERLKSCSARKVPLLKKAHVQARLKFASAHLNDSEENW' A
#
# COMPACT_ATOMS: atom_id res chain seq x y z
N MET A 1 3.18 -12.85 -11.07
CA MET A 1 3.88 -12.69 -9.78
C MET A 1 4.00 -11.22 -9.38
N ILE A 2 4.68 -10.38 -10.17
CA ILE A 2 5.00 -8.98 -9.88
C ILE A 2 3.83 -8.16 -9.30
N MET A 3 2.65 -8.20 -9.93
CA MET A 3 1.50 -7.40 -9.49
C MET A 3 0.99 -7.77 -8.10
N ARG A 4 0.95 -9.08 -7.77
CA ARG A 4 0.52 -9.56 -6.46
C ARG A 4 1.50 -9.10 -5.39
N THR A 5 2.80 -9.19 -5.65
CA THR A 5 3.85 -8.76 -4.72
C THR A 5 3.76 -7.26 -4.45
N VAL A 6 3.67 -6.44 -5.51
CA VAL A 6 3.61 -4.97 -5.38
C VAL A 6 2.33 -4.49 -4.69
N ARG A 7 1.17 -5.14 -4.91
CA ARG A 7 -0.07 -4.78 -4.22
C ARG A 7 -0.04 -5.14 -2.73
N ASN A 8 0.49 -6.31 -2.39
CA ASN A 8 0.57 -6.76 -1.00
C ASN A 8 1.66 -6.01 -0.21
N GLN A 9 2.75 -5.64 -0.88
CA GLN A 9 3.90 -4.95 -0.32
C GLN A 9 4.23 -3.70 -1.15
N PRO A 10 3.57 -2.57 -0.91
CA PRO A 10 3.78 -1.34 -1.69
C PRO A 10 5.16 -0.71 -1.50
N ARG A 11 5.98 -1.24 -0.59
CA ARG A 11 7.37 -0.83 -0.34
C ARG A 11 8.39 -1.57 -1.21
N THR A 12 7.98 -2.63 -1.92
CA THR A 12 8.89 -3.39 -2.78
C THR A 12 9.42 -2.50 -3.89
N THR A 13 10.74 -2.48 -4.05
CA THR A 13 11.39 -1.68 -5.09
C THR A 13 11.50 -2.47 -6.40
N ARG A 14 11.81 -1.78 -7.50
CA ARG A 14 12.12 -2.44 -8.78
C ARG A 14 13.34 -3.34 -8.67
N GLU A 15 14.28 -3.03 -7.77
CA GLU A 15 15.49 -3.83 -7.54
C GLU A 15 15.15 -5.17 -6.91
N ASP A 16 14.31 -5.14 -5.87
CA ASP A 16 13.85 -6.33 -5.16
C ASP A 16 13.14 -7.28 -6.14
N LEU A 17 12.29 -6.74 -7.00
CA LEU A 17 11.60 -7.52 -8.03
C LEU A 17 12.56 -8.15 -9.06
N VAL A 18 13.64 -7.46 -9.43
CA VAL A 18 14.67 -8.05 -10.31
C VAL A 18 15.38 -9.20 -9.60
N ASN A 19 15.70 -9.04 -8.32
CA ASN A 19 16.37 -10.07 -7.53
C ASN A 19 15.47 -11.32 -7.35
N ASP A 20 14.19 -11.11 -7.05
CA ASP A 20 13.20 -12.19 -6.89
C ASP A 20 13.03 -13.00 -8.19
N LEU A 21 12.91 -12.31 -9.32
CA LEU A 21 12.76 -12.97 -10.63
C LEU A 21 14.03 -13.70 -11.04
N LYS A 22 15.20 -13.13 -10.74
CA LYS A 22 16.49 -13.77 -10.98
C LYS A 22 16.64 -15.04 -10.14
N ALA A 23 16.18 -15.03 -8.88
CA ALA A 23 16.14 -16.22 -8.03
C ALA A 23 15.18 -17.29 -8.57
N ALA A 24 14.08 -16.88 -9.19
CA ALA A 24 13.16 -17.77 -9.91
C ALA A 24 13.67 -18.24 -11.29
N GLY A 25 14.93 -17.92 -11.66
CA GLY A 25 15.54 -18.31 -12.94
C GLY A 25 15.17 -17.43 -14.13
N THR A 26 14.46 -16.31 -13.91
CA THR A 26 14.08 -15.38 -14.98
C THR A 26 14.94 -14.12 -14.93
N ILE A 27 15.71 -13.86 -16.00
CA ILE A 27 16.52 -12.64 -16.09
C ILE A 27 15.67 -11.53 -16.71
N VAL A 28 15.35 -10.50 -15.91
CA VAL A 28 14.54 -9.35 -16.34
C VAL A 28 15.28 -8.06 -16.04
N THR A 29 15.21 -7.10 -16.97
CA THR A 29 15.80 -5.77 -16.75
C THR A 29 14.88 -4.87 -15.90
N LYS A 30 15.46 -3.91 -15.17
CA LYS A 30 14.68 -2.92 -14.41
C LYS A 30 13.68 -2.14 -15.28
N LYS A 31 14.04 -1.88 -16.54
CA LYS A 31 13.19 -1.16 -17.49
C LYS A 31 11.96 -1.98 -17.88
N THR A 32 12.14 -3.29 -18.09
CA THR A 32 11.03 -4.22 -18.34
C THR A 32 10.03 -4.19 -17.18
N ILE A 33 10.50 -4.29 -15.94
CA ILE A 33 9.64 -4.19 -14.75
C ILE A 33 8.95 -2.83 -14.67
N GLY A 34 9.68 -1.73 -14.90
CA GLY A 34 9.11 -0.39 -14.91
C GLY A 34 7.99 -0.22 -15.94
N ASN A 35 8.17 -0.75 -17.15
CA ASN A 35 7.15 -0.73 -18.19
C ASN A 35 5.92 -1.56 -17.77
N THR A 36 6.13 -2.77 -17.23
CA THR A 36 5.03 -3.61 -16.72
C THR A 36 4.22 -2.90 -15.63
N LEU A 37 4.88 -2.25 -14.66
CA LEU A 37 4.19 -1.47 -13.62
C LEU A 37 3.40 -0.29 -14.19
N CYS A 38 3.94 0.38 -15.21
CA CYS A 38 3.28 1.51 -15.88
C CYS A 38 2.03 1.06 -16.67
N CYS A 39 2.12 -0.05 -17.42
CA CYS A 39 0.98 -0.67 -18.11
C CYS A 39 -0.16 -0.99 -17.15
N GLU A 40 0.19 -1.49 -15.96
CA GLU A 40 -0.75 -1.81 -14.88
C GLU A 40 -1.19 -0.59 -14.06
N ARG A 41 -0.78 0.63 -14.46
CA ARG A 41 -1.08 1.90 -13.78
C ARG A 41 -0.66 1.93 -12.31
N LEU A 42 0.31 1.09 -11.93
CA LEU A 42 0.89 1.07 -10.60
C LEU A 42 1.92 2.20 -10.50
N LYS A 43 1.52 3.30 -9.86
CA LYS A 43 2.40 4.45 -9.62
C LYS A 43 3.20 4.25 -8.35
N SER A 44 4.43 4.74 -8.34
CA SER A 44 5.18 4.90 -7.09
C SER A 44 4.43 5.85 -6.16
N CYS A 45 4.37 5.49 -4.89
CA CYS A 45 3.80 6.35 -3.85
C CYS A 45 4.83 6.52 -2.73
N SER A 46 5.03 7.76 -2.31
CA SER A 46 5.85 8.05 -1.12
C SER A 46 4.98 7.93 0.12
N ALA A 47 5.36 7.04 1.03
CA ALA A 47 4.70 6.95 2.33
C ALA A 47 4.87 8.27 3.10
N ARG A 48 3.82 8.72 3.81
CA ARG A 48 3.94 9.87 4.71
C ARG A 48 4.96 9.57 5.81
N LYS A 49 5.89 10.50 6.05
CA LYS A 49 6.91 10.41 7.11
C LYS A 49 6.32 10.45 8.51
N VAL A 50 5.20 11.17 8.66
CA VAL A 50 4.48 11.32 9.93
C VAL A 50 3.11 10.66 9.83
N PRO A 51 2.63 10.02 10.91
CA PRO A 51 1.28 9.49 10.94
C PRO A 51 0.27 10.64 10.81
N LEU A 52 -0.81 10.40 10.06
CA LEU A 52 -1.88 11.39 9.87
C LEU A 52 -2.57 11.76 11.20
N LEU A 53 -2.60 10.82 12.14
CA LEU A 53 -3.26 10.97 13.43
C LEU A 53 -2.28 10.63 14.56
N LYS A 54 -2.33 11.44 15.62
CA LYS A 54 -1.67 11.12 16.89
C LYS A 54 -2.39 9.94 17.55
N LYS A 55 -1.69 9.17 18.39
CA LYS A 55 -2.26 8.01 19.12
C LYS A 55 -3.52 8.39 19.93
N ALA A 56 -3.51 9.54 20.59
CA ALA A 56 -4.67 10.06 21.32
C ALA A 56 -5.89 10.29 20.41
N HIS A 57 -5.68 10.82 19.21
CA HIS A 57 -6.76 11.03 18.25
C HIS A 57 -7.33 9.70 17.75
N VAL A 58 -6.48 8.70 17.52
CA VAL A 58 -6.93 7.35 17.12
C VAL A 58 -7.84 6.76 18.20
N GLN A 59 -7.43 6.81 19.47
CA GLN A 59 -8.24 6.32 20.59
C GLN A 59 -9.56 7.07 20.73
N ALA A 60 -9.54 8.40 20.66
CA ALA A 60 -10.74 9.22 20.74
C ALA A 60 -11.72 8.92 19.60
N ARG A 61 -11.23 8.80 18.36
CA ARG A 61 -12.04 8.48 17.18
C ARG A 61 -12.62 7.07 17.24
N LEU A 62 -11.85 6.09 17.71
CA LEU A 62 -12.33 4.72 17.92
C LEU A 62 -13.43 4.68 18.99
N LYS A 63 -13.25 5.39 20.11
CA LYS A 63 -14.27 5.51 21.16
C LYS A 63 -15.54 6.16 20.62
N PHE A 64 -15.41 7.27 19.90
CA PHE A 64 -16.52 7.97 19.28
C PHE A 64 -17.28 7.05 18.30
N ALA A 65 -16.58 6.42 17.35
CA ALA A 65 -17.19 5.52 16.37
C ALA A 65 -17.91 4.33 17.02
N SER A 66 -17.35 3.78 18.11
CA SER A 66 -17.99 2.66 18.84
C SER A 66 -19.25 3.09 19.58
N ALA A 67 -19.26 4.30 20.16
CA ALA A 67 -20.41 4.84 20.88
C ALA A 67 -21.56 5.20 19.94
N HIS A 68 -21.26 5.62 18.72
CA HIS A 68 -22.24 6.10 17.73
C HIS A 68 -22.50 5.06 16.63
N LEU A 69 -22.12 3.79 16.83
CA LEU A 69 -22.23 2.74 15.80
C LEU A 69 -23.70 2.42 15.47
N ASN A 70 -24.59 2.57 16.45
CA ASN A 70 -26.02 2.27 16.35
C ASN A 70 -26.89 3.55 16.37
N ASP A 71 -26.29 4.72 16.19
CA ASP A 71 -27.05 5.96 16.17
C ASP A 71 -27.95 5.97 14.93
N SER A 72 -29.21 6.36 15.14
CA SER A 72 -30.16 6.47 14.03
C SER A 72 -29.80 7.63 13.11
N GLU A 73 -30.29 7.59 11.87
CA GLU A 73 -30.20 8.67 10.88
C GLU A 73 -30.99 9.93 11.29
N GLU A 74 -31.54 10.03 12.51
CA GLU A 74 -32.01 11.32 13.06
C GLU A 74 -30.94 12.04 13.91
N ASN A 75 -29.86 11.35 14.30
CA ASN A 75 -28.80 11.88 15.16
C ASN A 75 -27.56 12.43 14.41
N TRP A 76 -27.59 12.49 13.07
CA TRP A 76 -26.51 13.06 12.23
C TRP A 76 -26.84 14.48 11.78
#